data_AF-A0A7D5UTK8-F1
#
_entry.id   AF-A0A7D5UTK8-F1
#
_cell.length_a   1.000
_cell.length_b   1.000
_cell.length_c   1.000
_cell.angle_alpha   90.00
_cell.angle_beta   90.00
_cell.angle_gamma   90.00
#
_symmetry.space_group_name_H-M   'P 1'
#
loop_
_entity.id
_entity.type
_entity.pdbx_description
1 polymer ?
#
loop_
_entity_poly.entity_id
_entity_poly.type
_entity_poly.pdbx_seq_one_letter_code
_entity_poly.pdbx_strand_id
1 'polypeptide(L)'
;MATQRYTEALTLFGPAPATIVSPTRPITKRYDDIKSLVTDFATATMNMELELPHFIDTLVKGNSPPAGTRDGTLGFVRSTYFSIPANPTMQALRDVIGGRLYNIRHELDIDGNPRRLPLFDPPLDPGQLIAARAGGASLASLAGGRTEGPMPNCRAKFLLQKAQDLRAELRSLSESYLSIREWRDAEAMARLRARQETGVLSLLNDVRQHQVLEATSALGTLAETRKSHMMRLEYFLALIGESTDMVPSSDGDWVDLDIGIRQPNKDELRVSAEEYLESAATEWAAYTNKIAAGIQQNAGLLMTLPSLALQAQLMGVGISMQMDASIIAKALLVGASVIQAATQASTDMASRAAREGQLVRQLQEQRMCILLPRLPRRPGIAC
;
A
#
# COMPACT_ATOMS: atom_id res chain seq x y z
N MET A 1 -20.38 19.48 -0.92
CA MET A 1 -21.18 18.36 -0.37
C MET A 1 -20.55 17.76 0.89
N ALA A 2 -19.26 17.41 0.92
CA ALA A 2 -18.64 16.80 2.12
C ALA A 2 -18.69 17.67 3.38
N THR A 3 -18.36 18.97 3.26
CA THR A 3 -18.43 19.94 4.37
C THR A 3 -19.78 19.95 5.07
N GLN A 4 -20.86 20.06 4.30
CA GLN A 4 -22.22 20.10 4.79
C GLN A 4 -22.57 18.87 5.64
N ARG A 5 -22.20 17.67 5.18
CA ARG A 5 -22.49 16.42 5.92
C ARG A 5 -21.74 16.35 7.24
N TYR A 6 -20.47 16.77 7.28
CA TYR A 6 -19.72 16.78 8.53
C TYR A 6 -20.18 17.88 9.49
N THR A 7 -20.67 19.02 8.98
CA THR A 7 -21.29 20.02 9.83
C THR A 7 -22.64 19.56 10.39
N GLU A 8 -23.47 18.86 9.61
CA GLU A 8 -24.70 18.21 10.07
C GLU A 8 -24.39 17.16 11.15
N ALA A 9 -23.35 16.36 10.96
CA ALA A 9 -22.91 15.41 11.98
C ALA A 9 -22.46 16.15 13.26
N LEU A 10 -21.67 17.21 13.15
CA LEU A 10 -21.21 17.98 14.31
C LEU A 10 -22.37 18.63 15.08
N THR A 11 -23.41 19.12 14.40
CA THR A 11 -24.59 19.68 15.07
C THR A 11 -25.38 18.63 15.83
N LEU A 12 -25.47 17.39 15.32
CA LEU A 12 -26.08 16.26 16.04
C LEU A 12 -25.30 15.89 17.30
N PHE A 13 -23.96 15.93 17.25
CA PHE A 13 -23.09 15.61 18.39
C PHE A 13 -23.02 16.73 19.44
N GLY A 14 -23.31 17.97 19.09
CA GLY A 14 -23.21 19.12 19.99
C GLY A 14 -21.76 19.48 20.38
N PRO A 15 -21.58 20.45 21.30
CA PRO A 15 -20.25 20.86 21.77
C PRO A 15 -19.49 19.69 22.38
N ALA A 16 -18.16 19.72 22.29
CA ALA A 16 -17.33 18.71 22.92
C ALA A 16 -17.57 18.70 24.44
N PRO A 17 -17.58 17.52 25.08
CA PRO A 17 -17.69 17.45 26.54
C PRO A 17 -16.53 18.23 27.16
N ALA A 18 -16.86 19.14 28.08
CA ALA A 18 -15.83 19.90 28.79
C ALA A 18 -14.94 18.92 29.57
N THR A 19 -13.63 19.07 29.43
CA THR A 19 -12.67 18.39 30.30
C THR A 19 -12.74 19.05 31.67
N ILE A 20 -13.57 18.49 32.54
CA ILE A 20 -13.68 18.96 33.92
C ILE A 20 -12.45 18.44 34.67
N VAL A 21 -11.63 19.34 35.20
CA VAL A 21 -10.59 18.98 36.16
C VAL A 21 -11.29 18.38 37.37
N SER A 22 -10.90 17.18 37.78
CA SER A 22 -11.53 16.52 38.92
C SER A 22 -11.40 17.42 40.14
N PRO A 23 -12.51 17.84 40.77
CA PRO A 23 -12.47 18.78 41.90
C PRO A 23 -11.97 18.12 43.19
N THR A 24 -11.67 16.81 43.14
CA THR A 24 -11.31 15.98 44.28
C THR A 24 -9.93 15.37 44.12
N ARG A 25 -9.17 15.28 45.22
CA ARG A 25 -7.89 14.54 45.23
C ARG A 25 -8.16 13.02 45.19
N PRO A 26 -7.51 12.26 44.29
CA PRO A 26 -7.69 10.81 44.24
C PRO A 26 -7.11 10.16 45.50
N ILE A 27 -7.94 9.39 46.22
CA ILE A 27 -7.52 8.60 47.38
C ILE A 27 -7.25 7.18 46.92
N THR A 28 -6.02 6.70 47.03
CA THR A 28 -5.68 5.31 46.71
C THR A 28 -6.00 4.39 47.88
N LYS A 29 -6.87 3.40 47.68
CA LYS A 29 -7.21 2.35 48.66
C LYS A 29 -6.94 0.95 48.13
N ARG A 30 -6.74 0.00 49.05
CA ARG A 30 -6.63 -1.43 48.71
C ARG A 30 -8.00 -2.02 48.48
N TYR A 31 -8.09 -3.10 47.71
CA TYR A 31 -9.37 -3.76 47.41
C TYR A 31 -10.13 -4.18 48.67
N ASP A 32 -9.42 -4.68 49.69
CA ASP A 32 -10.01 -5.12 50.96
C ASP A 32 -10.77 -4.00 51.68
N ASP A 33 -10.31 -2.75 51.56
CA ASP A 33 -10.92 -1.56 52.18
C ASP A 33 -12.20 -1.10 51.43
N ILE A 34 -12.35 -1.53 50.17
CA ILE A 34 -13.44 -1.10 49.28
C ILE A 34 -14.54 -2.16 49.23
N LYS A 35 -14.21 -3.44 49.45
CA LYS A 35 -15.09 -4.60 49.29
C LYS A 35 -16.44 -4.46 50.01
N SER A 36 -16.47 -3.87 51.21
CA SER A 36 -17.69 -3.66 52.00
C SER A 36 -18.57 -2.50 51.50
N LEU A 37 -18.02 -1.63 50.65
CA LEU A 37 -18.68 -0.43 50.12
C LEU A 37 -19.17 -0.62 48.67
N VAL A 38 -18.91 -1.80 48.08
CA VAL A 38 -19.33 -2.14 46.71
C VAL A 38 -20.82 -2.46 46.69
N THR A 39 -21.54 -1.77 45.81
CA THR A 39 -22.96 -2.04 45.50
C THR A 39 -23.10 -3.13 44.44
N ASP A 40 -24.32 -3.65 44.23
CA ASP A 40 -24.63 -4.67 43.20
C ASP A 40 -24.16 -4.30 41.78
N PHE A 41 -23.94 -3.01 41.51
CA PHE A 41 -23.40 -2.49 40.25
C PHE A 41 -21.86 -2.38 40.21
N ALA A 42 -21.16 -3.14 41.06
CA ALA A 42 -19.70 -3.13 41.18
C ALA A 42 -19.10 -1.71 41.42
N THR A 43 -19.90 -0.80 41.96
CA THR A 43 -19.51 0.60 42.20
C THR A 43 -19.42 0.86 43.70
N ALA A 44 -18.31 1.45 44.15
CA ALA A 44 -18.13 1.87 45.53
C ALA A 44 -18.31 3.39 45.67
N THR A 45 -18.99 3.85 46.72
CA THR A 45 -19.12 5.29 47.02
C THR A 45 -18.22 5.68 48.17
N MET A 46 -17.49 6.79 48.03
CA MET A 46 -16.56 7.29 49.05
C MET A 46 -16.65 8.80 49.17
N ASN A 47 -16.35 9.29 50.38
CA ASN A 47 -16.16 10.72 50.61
C ASN A 47 -14.73 11.06 50.17
N MET A 48 -14.61 11.89 49.14
CA MET A 48 -13.34 12.40 48.64
C MET A 48 -13.16 13.85 49.09
N GLU A 49 -11.92 14.23 49.38
CA GLU A 49 -11.61 15.61 49.76
C GLU A 49 -11.70 16.53 48.56
N LEU A 50 -12.37 17.68 48.75
CA LEU A 50 -12.51 18.73 47.74
C LEU A 50 -11.25 19.61 47.74
N GLU A 51 -10.64 19.79 46.58
CA GLU A 51 -9.45 20.63 46.43
C GLU A 51 -9.84 22.10 46.26
N LEU A 52 -9.30 22.98 47.11
CA LEU A 52 -9.49 24.43 46.99
C LEU A 52 -8.95 24.94 45.63
N PRO A 53 -9.66 25.82 44.90
CA PRO A 53 -10.81 26.64 45.29
C PRO A 53 -12.19 26.06 44.90
N HIS A 54 -12.28 24.77 44.56
CA HIS A 54 -13.55 24.18 44.13
C HIS A 54 -14.57 24.17 45.29
N PHE A 55 -15.83 24.48 44.99
CA PHE A 55 -16.96 24.43 45.91
C PHE A 55 -18.14 23.81 45.18
N ILE A 56 -18.86 22.89 45.84
CA ILE A 56 -20.07 22.28 45.28
C ILE A 56 -21.24 22.66 46.17
N ASP A 57 -22.18 23.41 45.61
CA ASP A 57 -23.48 23.66 46.24
C ASP A 57 -24.34 22.39 46.08
N THR A 58 -24.63 21.69 47.17
CA THR A 58 -25.44 20.45 47.13
C THR A 58 -26.90 20.82 46.93
N LEU A 59 -27.31 21.06 45.68
CA LEU A 59 -28.72 21.27 45.35
C LEU A 59 -29.51 19.97 45.57
N VAL A 60 -30.39 19.98 46.57
CA VAL A 60 -31.36 18.92 46.81
C VAL A 60 -32.42 18.99 45.71
N LYS A 61 -32.56 17.92 44.93
CA LYS A 61 -33.63 17.81 43.93
C LYS A 61 -34.92 17.34 44.62
N GLY A 62 -35.82 18.27 44.95
CA GLY A 62 -37.12 17.96 45.58
C GLY A 62 -37.77 19.16 46.28
N ASN A 63 -39.09 19.09 46.51
CA ASN A 63 -39.93 20.20 46.96
C ASN A 63 -39.96 20.42 48.50
N SER A 64 -38.86 20.16 49.20
CA SER A 64 -38.76 20.45 50.65
C SER A 64 -38.01 21.76 50.89
N PRO A 65 -38.54 22.70 51.69
CA PRO A 65 -37.89 24.00 51.94
C PRO A 65 -36.61 23.84 52.78
N PRO A 66 -35.69 24.83 52.73
CA PRO A 66 -34.33 24.68 53.26
C PRO A 66 -34.33 24.86 54.78
N ALA A 67 -34.18 23.76 55.52
CA ALA A 67 -33.90 23.81 56.94
C ALA A 67 -32.42 24.19 57.13
N GLY A 68 -32.17 25.50 57.22
CA GLY A 68 -30.85 26.09 57.39
C GLY A 68 -30.04 26.06 56.10
N THR A 69 -29.36 27.16 55.80
CA THR A 69 -28.19 27.18 54.93
C THR A 69 -27.28 26.04 55.39
N ARG A 70 -27.36 24.87 54.74
CA ARG A 70 -26.29 23.91 54.80
C ARG A 70 -25.18 24.62 54.06
N ASP A 71 -24.35 25.34 54.82
CA ASP A 71 -23.00 25.72 54.41
C ASP A 71 -22.47 24.53 53.61
N GLY A 72 -22.33 24.70 52.28
CA GLY A 72 -21.89 23.61 51.43
C GLY A 72 -20.65 23.03 52.08
N THR A 73 -20.68 21.72 52.36
CA THR A 73 -19.66 21.10 53.22
C THR A 73 -18.29 21.38 52.63
N LEU A 74 -17.57 22.33 53.24
CA LEU A 74 -16.21 22.66 52.91
C LEU A 74 -15.37 21.44 53.26
N GLY A 75 -14.99 20.67 52.25
CA GLY A 75 -13.94 19.68 52.39
C GLY A 75 -14.25 18.28 51.87
N PHE A 76 -15.52 17.82 51.77
CA PHE A 76 -15.80 16.44 51.32
C PHE A 76 -17.00 16.32 50.39
N VAL A 77 -16.85 15.53 49.33
CA VAL A 77 -17.89 15.19 48.36
C VAL A 77 -18.03 13.68 48.29
N ARG A 78 -19.28 13.18 48.36
CA ARG A 78 -19.57 11.75 48.18
C ARG A 78 -19.60 11.44 46.68
N SER A 79 -18.57 10.76 46.19
CA SER A 79 -18.38 10.41 44.78
C SER A 79 -18.20 8.90 44.60
N THR A 80 -18.39 8.39 43.38
CA THR A 80 -18.04 7.01 43.05
C THR A 80 -16.52 6.87 43.00
N TYR A 81 -15.99 5.82 43.60
CA TYR A 81 -14.54 5.57 43.66
C TYR A 81 -13.94 5.37 42.26
N PHE A 82 -14.68 4.68 41.37
CA PHE A 82 -14.33 4.57 39.96
C PHE A 82 -15.07 5.64 39.16
N SER A 83 -14.33 6.36 38.32
CA SER A 83 -14.91 7.28 37.33
C SER A 83 -15.60 6.50 36.23
N ILE A 84 -16.75 6.98 35.76
CA ILE A 84 -17.42 6.40 34.59
C ILE A 84 -16.64 6.87 33.34
N PRO A 85 -16.01 5.96 32.57
CA PRO A 85 -15.31 6.35 31.37
C PRO A 85 -16.30 6.81 30.30
N ALA A 86 -15.88 7.75 29.47
CA ALA A 86 -16.62 8.12 28.28
C ALA A 86 -16.63 6.95 27.28
N ASN A 87 -17.67 6.88 26.44
CA ASN A 87 -17.77 5.85 25.42
C ASN A 87 -16.67 6.05 24.35
N PRO A 88 -15.74 5.09 24.16
CA PRO A 88 -14.63 5.25 23.23
C PRO A 88 -15.10 5.38 21.77
N THR A 89 -16.23 4.77 21.40
CA THR A 89 -16.74 4.85 20.02
C THR A 89 -17.26 6.24 19.70
N MET A 90 -17.93 6.89 20.66
CA MET A 90 -18.44 8.25 20.52
C MET A 90 -17.30 9.29 20.48
N GLN A 91 -16.24 9.04 21.24
CA GLN A 91 -15.02 9.85 21.17
C GLN A 91 -14.33 9.70 19.81
N ALA A 92 -14.09 8.48 19.36
CA ALA A 92 -13.47 8.21 18.06
C ALA A 92 -14.27 8.82 16.90
N LEU A 93 -15.61 8.72 16.90
CA LEU A 93 -16.44 9.35 15.89
C LEU A 93 -16.32 10.88 15.90
N ARG A 94 -16.28 11.50 17.08
CA ARG A 94 -16.07 12.94 17.22
C ARG A 94 -14.69 13.35 16.71
N ASP A 95 -13.65 12.59 17.03
CA ASP A 95 -12.28 12.85 16.59
C ASP A 95 -12.15 12.72 15.08
N VAL A 96 -12.82 11.74 14.47
CA VAL A 96 -12.91 11.62 13.01
C VAL A 96 -13.62 12.84 12.41
N ILE A 97 -14.80 13.24 12.91
CA ILE A 97 -15.52 14.41 12.39
C ILE A 97 -14.66 15.68 12.52
N GLY A 98 -14.03 15.88 13.68
CA GLY A 98 -13.14 17.00 13.94
C GLY A 98 -11.94 17.01 13.00
N GLY A 99 -11.28 15.87 12.84
CA GLY A 99 -10.14 15.69 11.93
C GLY A 99 -10.53 15.92 10.47
N ARG A 100 -11.68 15.41 10.01
CA ARG A 100 -12.17 15.63 8.64
C ARG A 100 -12.50 17.11 8.39
N LEU A 101 -13.17 17.78 9.34
CA LEU A 101 -13.44 19.21 9.23
C LEU A 101 -12.15 20.04 9.26
N TYR A 102 -11.16 19.63 10.06
CA TYR A 102 -9.84 20.25 10.08
C TYR A 102 -9.16 20.12 8.71
N ASN A 103 -9.13 18.91 8.13
CA ASN A 103 -8.53 18.65 6.83
C ASN A 103 -9.16 19.52 5.73
N ILE A 104 -10.50 19.60 5.70
CA ILE A 104 -11.20 20.43 4.71
C ILE A 104 -10.87 21.92 4.87
N ARG A 105 -10.69 22.40 6.10
CA ARG A 105 -10.34 23.81 6.37
C ARG A 105 -8.88 24.17 6.02
N HIS A 106 -8.00 23.18 5.92
CA HIS A 106 -6.56 23.37 5.70
C HIS A 106 -6.08 22.80 4.35
N GLU A 107 -6.99 22.57 3.40
CA GLU A 107 -6.66 22.04 2.07
C GLU A 107 -5.90 20.70 2.10
N LEU A 108 -6.20 19.89 3.11
CA LEU A 108 -5.67 18.55 3.23
C LEU A 108 -6.64 17.55 2.58
N ASP A 109 -6.09 16.47 2.05
CA ASP A 109 -6.86 15.31 1.60
C ASP A 109 -7.52 14.59 2.79
N ILE A 110 -8.36 13.59 2.50
CA ILE A 110 -8.99 12.77 3.52
C ILE A 110 -7.94 12.23 4.51
N ASP A 111 -6.79 11.78 4.04
CA ASP A 111 -5.70 11.22 4.88
C ASP A 111 -4.84 12.28 5.59
N GLY A 112 -5.13 13.58 5.42
CA GLY A 112 -4.35 14.66 6.03
C GLY A 112 -3.14 15.11 5.22
N ASN A 113 -2.95 14.58 4.01
CA ASN A 113 -1.87 15.00 3.12
C ASN A 113 -2.19 16.38 2.50
N PRO A 114 -1.24 17.34 2.50
CA PRO A 114 -1.48 18.63 1.88
C PRO A 114 -1.67 18.48 0.37
N ARG A 115 -2.67 19.14 -0.18
CA ARG A 115 -2.88 19.18 -1.63
C ARG A 115 -1.74 19.97 -2.28
N ARG A 116 -0.84 19.27 -2.98
CA ARG A 116 0.27 19.91 -3.68
C ARG A 116 -0.24 20.62 -4.93
N LEU A 117 -0.34 21.94 -4.86
CA LEU A 117 -0.38 22.82 -6.02
C LEU A 117 1.08 23.12 -6.43
N PRO A 118 1.41 23.22 -7.72
CA PRO A 118 2.75 23.66 -8.13
C PRO A 118 2.98 25.08 -7.62
N LEU A 119 3.91 25.23 -6.66
CA LEU A 119 4.22 26.49 -5.99
C LEU A 119 5.09 27.43 -6.84
N PHE A 120 5.82 26.89 -7.81
CA PHE A 120 6.83 27.62 -8.56
C PHE A 120 6.41 27.85 -10.01
N ASP A 121 6.54 29.10 -10.45
CA ASP A 121 6.58 29.47 -11.86
C ASP A 121 7.81 28.86 -12.55
N PRO A 122 7.79 28.69 -13.89
CA PRO A 122 8.96 28.21 -14.63
C PRO A 122 10.19 29.10 -14.36
N PRO A 123 11.41 28.51 -14.31
CA PRO A 123 12.62 29.26 -14.01
C PRO A 123 12.87 30.39 -15.04
N LEU A 124 13.32 31.55 -14.57
CA LEU A 124 13.76 32.65 -15.43
C LEU A 124 15.01 32.26 -16.23
N ASP A 125 15.08 32.71 -17.49
CA ASP A 125 16.24 32.53 -18.36
C ASP A 125 17.38 33.50 -17.96
N PRO A 126 18.56 32.99 -17.52
CA PRO A 126 19.70 33.83 -17.11
C PRO A 126 20.28 34.68 -18.25
N GLY A 127 20.00 34.35 -19.51
CA GLY A 127 20.44 35.14 -20.67
C GLY A 127 19.89 36.57 -20.68
N GLN A 128 18.68 36.77 -20.15
CA GLN A 128 18.03 38.08 -20.12
C GLN A 128 18.69 39.05 -19.12
N LEU A 129 19.29 38.55 -18.04
CA LEU A 129 19.99 39.36 -17.03
C LEU A 129 21.39 39.81 -17.50
N ILE A 130 22.07 38.97 -18.28
CA ILE A 130 23.40 39.27 -18.84
C ILE A 130 23.27 40.33 -19.96
N ALA A 131 22.25 40.22 -20.82
CA ALA A 131 21.96 41.20 -21.87
C ALA A 131 21.69 42.60 -21.30
N ALA A 132 20.99 42.70 -20.16
CA ALA A 132 20.72 43.97 -19.48
C ALA A 132 21.97 44.64 -18.88
N ARG A 133 23.01 43.86 -18.53
CA ARG A 133 24.28 44.37 -17.98
C ARG A 133 25.27 44.82 -19.05
N ALA A 134 25.21 44.23 -20.25
CA ALA A 134 26.18 44.47 -21.33
C ALA A 134 26.03 45.83 -22.05
N GLY A 135 24.99 46.62 -21.76
CA GLY A 135 24.75 47.94 -22.37
C GLY A 135 25.61 49.10 -21.83
N GLY A 136 26.57 48.85 -20.94
CA GLY A 136 27.38 49.89 -20.29
C GLY A 136 28.49 50.44 -21.18
N ALA A 137 28.21 51.53 -21.92
CA ALA A 137 29.19 52.27 -22.71
C ALA A 137 29.94 53.33 -21.86
N SER A 138 31.27 53.43 -22.03
CA SER A 138 32.08 54.53 -21.49
C SER A 138 32.59 55.47 -22.59
N LEU A 139 32.08 56.69 -22.58
CA LEU A 139 32.59 57.86 -23.31
C LEU A 139 33.78 58.45 -22.55
N ALA A 140 34.98 58.40 -23.16
CA ALA A 140 36.10 59.22 -22.71
C ALA A 140 37.06 59.52 -23.87
N SER A 141 36.56 60.21 -24.90
CA SER A 141 37.39 61.07 -25.75
C SER A 141 37.68 62.38 -24.99
N LEU A 142 38.44 62.28 -23.91
CA LEU A 142 38.89 63.45 -23.18
C LEU A 142 40.26 63.88 -23.68
N ALA A 143 40.19 64.98 -24.43
CA ALA A 143 41.20 66.02 -24.51
C ALA A 143 42.54 65.64 -25.17
N GLY A 144 42.61 65.91 -26.47
CA GLY A 144 43.81 66.51 -27.04
C GLY A 144 44.08 67.83 -26.30
N GLY A 145 44.86 67.73 -25.22
CA GLY A 145 45.36 68.89 -24.50
C GLY A 145 46.28 69.68 -25.42
N ARG A 146 45.87 70.90 -25.74
CA ARG A 146 46.77 71.94 -26.27
C ARG A 146 47.92 72.10 -25.28
N THR A 147 49.09 71.57 -25.62
CA THR A 147 50.34 71.90 -24.95
C THR A 147 50.88 73.18 -25.56
N GLU A 148 50.48 74.33 -25.02
CA GLU A 148 51.19 75.60 -25.21
C GLU A 148 52.51 75.52 -24.43
N GLY A 149 53.59 75.20 -25.14
CA GLY A 149 54.96 75.21 -24.60
C GLY A 149 55.72 76.48 -25.02
N PRO A 150 56.70 76.95 -24.23
CA PRO A 150 57.47 78.15 -24.53
C PRO A 150 58.23 78.04 -25.86
N MET A 151 58.36 79.16 -26.58
CA MET A 151 59.02 79.23 -27.90
C MET A 151 60.48 78.75 -27.80
N PRO A 152 60.89 77.71 -28.56
CA PRO A 152 62.24 77.16 -28.48
C PRO A 152 63.28 78.08 -29.17
N ASN A 153 64.51 78.14 -28.62
CA ASN A 153 65.62 78.97 -29.11
C ASN A 153 66.33 78.43 -30.38
N CYS A 154 65.78 77.42 -31.05
CA CYS A 154 66.41 76.74 -32.19
C CYS A 154 65.71 77.04 -33.52
N ARG A 155 66.45 76.98 -34.64
CA ARG A 155 65.88 77.15 -35.99
C ARG A 155 64.95 75.98 -36.36
N ALA A 156 63.85 76.28 -37.08
CA ALA A 156 62.79 75.33 -37.41
C ALA A 156 63.27 74.01 -38.07
N LYS A 157 64.28 74.07 -38.96
CA LYS A 157 64.81 72.88 -39.63
C LYS A 157 65.40 71.84 -38.64
N PHE A 158 66.09 72.31 -37.61
CA PHE A 158 66.67 71.43 -36.58
C PHE A 158 65.58 70.80 -35.69
N LEU A 159 64.56 71.59 -35.31
CA LEU A 159 63.42 71.10 -34.54
C LEU A 159 62.61 70.06 -35.29
N LEU A 160 62.43 70.23 -36.61
CA LEU A 160 61.70 69.27 -37.44
C LEU A 160 62.42 67.92 -37.56
N GLN A 161 63.74 67.93 -37.70
CA GLN A 161 64.55 66.70 -37.71
C GLN A 161 64.44 65.98 -36.35
N LYS A 162 64.57 66.71 -35.23
CA LYS A 162 64.39 66.12 -33.89
C LYS A 162 62.97 65.63 -33.61
N ALA A 163 61.95 66.29 -34.16
CA ALA A 163 60.57 65.82 -34.07
C ALA A 163 60.36 64.53 -34.88
N GLN A 164 61.05 64.35 -36.01
CA GLN A 164 61.02 63.11 -36.78
C GLN A 164 61.73 61.97 -36.04
N ASP A 165 62.90 62.23 -35.44
CA ASP A 165 63.61 61.27 -34.59
C ASP A 165 62.71 60.80 -33.42
N LEU A 166 62.10 61.73 -32.69
CA LEU A 166 61.17 61.42 -31.59
C LEU A 166 59.92 60.65 -32.05
N ARG A 167 59.38 60.96 -33.23
CA ARG A 167 58.24 60.21 -33.78
C ARG A 167 58.62 58.78 -34.16
N ALA A 168 59.85 58.56 -34.63
CA ALA A 168 60.35 57.22 -34.94
C ALA A 168 60.53 56.39 -33.65
N GLU A 169 61.09 56.98 -32.59
CA GLU A 169 61.17 56.36 -31.26
C GLU A 169 59.79 56.09 -30.65
N LEU A 170 58.84 57.02 -30.81
CA LEU A 170 57.48 56.83 -30.34
C LEU A 170 56.78 55.69 -31.08
N ARG A 171 57.01 55.56 -32.40
CA ARG A 171 56.48 54.44 -33.19
C ARG A 171 57.02 53.10 -32.68
N SER A 172 58.34 52.96 -32.49
CA SER A 172 58.92 51.72 -31.97
C SER A 172 58.48 51.40 -30.54
N LEU A 173 58.30 52.43 -29.69
CA LEU A 173 57.71 52.27 -28.36
C LEU A 173 56.24 51.84 -28.43
N SER A 174 55.46 52.37 -29.38
CA SER A 174 54.05 52.00 -29.54
C SER A 174 53.87 50.55 -30.01
N GLU A 175 54.74 50.06 -30.90
CA GLU A 175 54.72 48.68 -31.38
C GLU A 175 55.11 47.69 -30.26
N SER A 176 56.13 48.01 -29.48
CA SER A 176 56.52 47.21 -28.30
C SER A 176 55.48 47.27 -27.18
N TYR A 177 54.86 48.41 -26.94
CA TYR A 177 53.78 48.54 -25.96
C TYR A 177 52.54 47.73 -26.38
N LEU A 178 52.16 47.78 -27.66
CA LEU A 178 51.05 47.01 -28.20
C LEU A 178 51.30 45.51 -28.03
N SER A 179 52.49 45.02 -28.39
CA SER A 179 52.83 43.61 -28.22
C SER A 179 52.81 43.18 -26.76
N ILE A 180 53.39 43.95 -25.83
CA ILE A 180 53.32 43.65 -24.39
C ILE A 180 51.86 43.57 -23.91
N ARG A 181 50.98 44.45 -24.41
CA ARG A 181 49.57 44.44 -24.06
C ARG A 181 48.85 43.20 -24.60
N GLU A 182 49.09 42.83 -25.85
CA GLU A 182 48.55 41.61 -26.45
C GLU A 182 48.97 40.35 -25.68
N TRP A 183 50.24 40.28 -25.26
CA TRP A 183 50.75 39.16 -24.46
C TRP A 183 50.11 39.11 -23.08
N ARG A 184 49.97 40.27 -22.42
CA ARG A 184 49.27 40.36 -21.14
C ARG A 184 47.82 39.89 -21.26
N ASP A 185 47.12 40.30 -22.31
CA ASP A 185 45.72 39.93 -22.53
C ASP A 185 45.59 38.44 -22.88
N ALA A 186 46.51 37.87 -23.66
CA ALA A 186 46.59 36.44 -23.94
C ALA A 186 46.84 35.61 -22.67
N GLU A 187 47.77 36.02 -21.82
CA GLU A 187 48.02 35.38 -20.52
C GLU A 187 46.81 35.50 -19.59
N ALA A 188 46.16 36.67 -19.54
CA ALA A 188 44.96 36.87 -18.73
C ALA A 188 43.83 35.92 -19.16
N MET A 189 43.63 35.74 -20.48
CA MET A 189 42.67 34.80 -21.04
C MET A 189 43.04 33.34 -20.75
N ALA A 190 44.32 32.97 -20.86
CA ALA A 190 44.79 31.62 -20.51
C ALA A 190 44.57 31.32 -19.03
N ARG A 191 44.87 32.27 -18.14
CA ARG A 191 44.60 32.15 -16.69
C ARG A 191 43.11 32.04 -16.39
N LEU A 192 42.26 32.80 -17.10
CA LEU A 192 40.81 32.71 -16.94
C LEU A 192 40.28 31.34 -17.35
N ARG A 193 40.73 30.80 -18.49
CA ARG A 193 40.36 29.45 -18.95
C ARG A 193 40.78 28.39 -17.95
N ALA A 194 42.02 28.43 -17.47
CA ALA A 194 42.51 27.49 -16.46
C ALA A 194 41.65 27.53 -15.19
N ARG A 195 41.24 28.72 -14.73
CA ARG A 195 40.32 28.86 -13.58
C ARG A 195 38.91 28.34 -13.84
N GLN A 196 38.39 28.53 -15.05
CA GLN A 196 37.09 28.01 -15.44
C GLN A 196 37.12 26.47 -15.54
N GLU A 197 38.17 25.92 -16.13
CA GLU A 197 38.40 24.48 -16.24
C GLU A 197 38.47 23.81 -14.87
N THR A 198 39.21 24.40 -13.91
CA THR A 198 39.24 23.87 -12.54
C THR A 198 37.87 23.90 -11.86
N GLY A 199 37.10 24.97 -12.08
CA GLY A 199 35.72 25.08 -11.57
C GLY A 199 34.76 24.07 -12.21
N VAL A 200 34.87 23.82 -13.51
CA VAL A 200 34.09 22.79 -14.20
C VAL A 200 34.46 21.39 -13.69
N LEU A 201 35.75 21.13 -13.49
CA LEU A 201 36.23 19.84 -12.97
C LEU A 201 35.75 19.60 -11.52
N SER A 202 35.70 20.62 -10.66
CA SER A 202 35.14 20.46 -9.31
C SER A 202 33.65 20.14 -9.37
N LEU A 203 32.87 20.84 -10.21
CA LEU A 203 31.44 20.55 -10.38
C LEU A 203 31.21 19.14 -10.96
N LEU A 204 32.07 18.70 -11.88
CA LEU A 204 32.00 17.34 -12.42
C LEU A 204 32.27 16.30 -11.33
N ASN A 205 33.22 16.55 -10.43
CA ASN A 205 33.45 15.68 -9.29
C ASN A 205 32.21 15.56 -8.40
N ASP A 206 31.52 16.66 -8.13
CA ASP A 206 30.27 16.65 -7.33
C ASP A 206 29.18 15.81 -8.02
N VAL A 207 29.01 15.95 -9.35
CA VAL A 207 28.09 15.12 -10.13
C VAL A 207 28.47 13.64 -10.04
N ARG A 208 29.75 13.29 -10.11
CA ARG A 208 30.21 11.89 -9.96
C ARG A 208 29.93 11.36 -8.56
N GLN A 209 30.08 12.16 -7.52
CA GLN A 209 29.73 11.77 -6.15
C GLN A 209 28.21 11.49 -6.04
N HIS A 210 27.37 12.34 -6.65
CA HIS A 210 25.93 12.09 -6.70
C HIS A 210 25.57 10.81 -7.48
N GLN A 211 26.26 10.50 -8.58
CA GLN A 211 26.07 9.24 -9.32
C GLN A 211 26.43 8.02 -8.46
N VAL A 212 27.49 8.11 -7.66
CA VAL A 212 27.86 7.06 -6.71
C VAL A 212 26.77 6.90 -5.64
N LEU A 213 26.27 8.01 -5.08
CA LEU A 213 25.17 7.97 -4.11
C LEU A 213 23.89 7.36 -4.71
N GLU A 214 23.53 7.74 -5.93
CA GLU A 214 22.40 7.15 -6.65
C GLU A 214 22.59 5.63 -6.83
N ALA A 215 23.75 5.19 -7.31
CA ALA A 215 24.06 3.78 -7.46
C ALA A 215 23.98 3.02 -6.12
N THR A 216 24.47 3.59 -5.02
CA THR A 216 24.36 2.97 -3.69
C THR A 216 22.92 2.90 -3.19
N SER A 217 22.10 3.91 -3.47
CA SER A 217 20.67 3.88 -3.14
C SER A 217 19.93 2.82 -3.97
N ALA A 218 20.31 2.66 -5.24
CA ALA A 218 19.78 1.61 -6.12
C ALA A 218 20.19 0.20 -5.65
N LEU A 219 21.39 0.02 -5.10
CA LEU A 219 21.75 -1.24 -4.44
C LEU A 219 20.84 -1.52 -3.24
N GLY A 220 20.50 -0.50 -2.46
CA GLY A 220 19.55 -0.61 -1.36
C GLY A 220 18.16 -1.07 -1.82
N THR A 221 17.63 -0.50 -2.90
CA THR A 221 16.33 -0.93 -3.45
C THR A 221 16.38 -2.34 -4.01
N LEU A 222 17.46 -2.72 -4.69
CA LEU A 222 17.68 -4.08 -5.20
C LEU A 222 17.80 -5.12 -4.07
N ALA A 223 18.38 -4.75 -2.92
CA ALA A 223 18.44 -5.62 -1.75
C ALA A 223 17.03 -5.88 -1.19
N GLU A 224 16.17 -4.85 -1.11
CA GLU A 224 14.79 -5.01 -0.64
C GLU A 224 13.92 -5.80 -1.64
N THR A 225 14.08 -5.59 -2.95
CA THR A 225 13.38 -6.41 -3.95
C THR A 225 13.83 -7.87 -3.85
N ARG A 226 15.13 -8.14 -3.69
CA ARG A 226 15.66 -9.49 -3.45
C ARG A 226 15.04 -10.13 -2.22
N LYS A 227 14.98 -9.44 -1.08
CA LYS A 227 14.32 -9.94 0.14
C LYS A 227 12.86 -10.32 -0.13
N SER A 228 12.11 -9.48 -0.86
CA SER A 228 10.71 -9.79 -1.21
C SER A 228 10.58 -11.05 -2.06
N HIS A 229 11.53 -11.31 -2.98
CA HIS A 229 11.56 -12.52 -3.79
C HIS A 229 11.96 -13.76 -2.97
N MET A 230 12.91 -13.63 -2.05
CA MET A 230 13.29 -14.71 -1.13
C MET A 230 12.11 -15.14 -0.26
N MET A 231 11.39 -14.20 0.35
CA MET A 231 10.21 -14.53 1.19
C MET A 231 9.12 -15.26 0.41
N ARG A 232 8.90 -14.89 -0.86
CA ARG A 232 7.95 -15.60 -1.74
C ARG A 232 8.42 -17.02 -2.04
N LEU A 233 9.71 -17.20 -2.28
CA LEU A 233 10.30 -18.50 -2.56
C LEU A 233 10.22 -19.42 -1.35
N GLU A 234 10.62 -18.94 -0.17
CA GLU A 234 10.51 -19.66 1.10
C GLU A 234 9.07 -20.11 1.37
N TYR A 235 8.10 -19.22 1.12
CA TYR A 235 6.69 -19.54 1.23
C TYR A 235 6.26 -20.70 0.30
N PHE A 236 6.65 -20.66 -0.98
CA PHE A 236 6.28 -21.72 -1.93
C PHE A 236 7.01 -23.04 -1.67
N LEU A 237 8.28 -23.01 -1.24
CA LEU A 237 9.00 -24.23 -0.83
C LEU A 237 8.34 -24.87 0.39
N ALA A 238 7.97 -24.07 1.39
CA ALA A 238 7.25 -24.55 2.56
C ALA A 238 5.88 -25.16 2.20
N LEU A 239 5.20 -24.61 1.19
CA LEU A 239 3.92 -25.14 0.71
C LEU A 239 4.06 -26.47 -0.04
N ILE A 240 5.14 -26.64 -0.80
CA ILE A 240 5.46 -27.90 -1.51
C ILE A 240 6.02 -28.95 -0.54
N GLY A 241 6.54 -28.53 0.62
CA GLY A 241 7.19 -29.40 1.60
C GLY A 241 8.64 -29.74 1.24
N GLU A 242 9.23 -28.98 0.32
CA GLU A 242 10.66 -29.04 -0.02
C GLU A 242 11.48 -28.20 0.97
N SER A 243 12.77 -28.55 1.15
CA SER A 243 13.64 -27.88 2.13
C SER A 243 13.93 -26.42 1.75
N THR A 244 13.89 -25.52 2.73
CA THR A 244 14.23 -24.09 2.58
C THR A 244 15.70 -23.84 2.20
N ASP A 245 16.56 -24.86 2.26
CA ASP A 245 17.98 -24.78 1.91
C ASP A 245 18.23 -24.53 0.41
N MET A 246 17.20 -24.65 -0.43
CA MET A 246 17.26 -24.33 -1.86
C MET A 246 17.17 -22.82 -2.17
N VAL A 247 16.94 -21.95 -1.17
CA VAL A 247 16.97 -20.50 -1.36
C VAL A 247 18.42 -20.05 -1.59
N PRO A 248 18.76 -19.42 -2.74
CA PRO A 248 20.14 -19.02 -3.01
C PRO A 248 20.61 -17.91 -2.07
N SER A 249 21.80 -18.09 -1.51
CA SER A 249 22.56 -17.02 -0.85
C SER A 249 23.06 -15.99 -1.86
N SER A 250 23.62 -14.85 -1.41
CA SER A 250 24.03 -13.73 -2.28
C SER A 250 24.89 -14.16 -3.47
N ASP A 251 25.76 -15.15 -3.25
CA ASP A 251 26.76 -15.64 -4.21
C ASP A 251 26.48 -17.07 -4.71
N GLY A 252 25.34 -17.66 -4.32
CA GLY A 252 24.97 -19.01 -4.73
C GLY A 252 24.26 -19.03 -6.08
N ASP A 253 24.64 -19.97 -6.95
CA ASP A 253 23.95 -20.22 -8.20
C ASP A 253 22.56 -20.81 -7.95
N TRP A 254 21.60 -20.43 -8.78
CA TRP A 254 20.23 -20.94 -8.74
C TRP A 254 20.18 -22.39 -9.25
N VAL A 255 19.54 -23.28 -8.49
CA VAL A 255 19.23 -24.65 -8.92
C VAL A 255 17.79 -24.72 -9.40
N ASP A 256 17.58 -25.17 -10.63
CA ASP A 256 16.22 -25.32 -11.18
C ASP A 256 15.48 -26.49 -10.54
N LEU A 257 14.23 -26.24 -10.17
CA LEU A 257 13.28 -27.27 -9.75
C LEU A 257 12.67 -27.94 -10.98
N ASP A 258 12.55 -29.27 -10.94
CA ASP A 258 11.82 -30.00 -11.98
C ASP A 258 10.31 -29.70 -11.86
N ILE A 259 9.74 -29.20 -12.95
CA ILE A 259 8.32 -28.81 -13.05
C ILE A 259 7.43 -30.05 -12.92
N GLY A 260 7.96 -31.25 -13.19
CA GLY A 260 7.21 -32.50 -13.03
C GLY A 260 6.01 -32.60 -13.98
N ILE A 261 6.07 -31.93 -15.14
CA ILE A 261 5.01 -31.99 -16.14
C ILE A 261 5.01 -33.41 -16.74
N ARG A 262 4.01 -34.22 -16.35
CA ARG A 262 3.75 -35.50 -17.01
C ARG A 262 3.27 -35.23 -18.43
N GLN A 263 3.77 -35.99 -19.39
CA GLN A 263 3.32 -35.86 -20.78
C GLN A 263 1.81 -36.17 -20.87
N PRO A 264 1.02 -35.32 -21.55
CA PRO A 264 -0.41 -35.57 -21.73
C PRO A 264 -0.64 -36.83 -22.56
N ASN A 265 -1.83 -37.42 -22.41
CA ASN A 265 -2.22 -38.57 -23.23
C ASN A 265 -2.21 -38.18 -24.73
N LYS A 266 -1.94 -39.16 -25.61
CA LYS A 266 -1.77 -38.92 -27.06
C LYS A 266 -3.08 -38.76 -27.84
N ASP A 267 -4.22 -38.85 -27.16
CA ASP A 267 -5.54 -38.64 -27.76
C ASP A 267 -5.73 -37.18 -28.22
N GLU A 268 -6.71 -36.95 -29.09
CA GLU A 268 -7.00 -35.64 -29.71
C GLU A 268 -7.18 -34.51 -28.68
N LEU A 269 -7.75 -34.84 -27.52
CA LEU A 269 -8.00 -33.89 -26.42
C LEU A 269 -6.77 -33.59 -25.54
N ARG A 270 -5.66 -34.34 -25.68
CA ARG A 270 -4.40 -34.17 -24.93
C ARG A 270 -4.57 -33.80 -23.45
N VAL A 271 -5.46 -34.53 -22.77
CA VAL A 271 -5.77 -34.33 -21.36
C VAL A 271 -4.70 -34.93 -20.45
N SER A 272 -4.65 -34.47 -19.20
CA SER A 272 -3.82 -35.12 -18.17
C SER A 272 -4.32 -36.55 -17.90
N ALA A 273 -3.48 -37.37 -17.28
CA ALA A 273 -3.85 -38.74 -16.95
C ALA A 273 -5.03 -38.80 -15.96
N GLU A 274 -5.09 -37.87 -15.00
CA GLU A 274 -6.12 -37.78 -13.98
C GLU A 274 -7.45 -37.30 -14.59
N GLU A 275 -7.41 -36.30 -15.47
CA GLU A 275 -8.57 -35.80 -16.22
C GLU A 275 -9.16 -36.85 -17.16
N TYR A 276 -8.32 -37.71 -17.73
CA TYR A 276 -8.75 -38.84 -18.54
C TYR A 276 -9.50 -39.89 -17.69
N LEU A 277 -9.01 -40.19 -16.50
CA LEU A 277 -9.68 -41.13 -15.61
C LEU A 277 -11.02 -40.59 -15.09
N GLU A 278 -11.09 -39.29 -14.81
CA GLU A 278 -12.34 -38.62 -14.45
C GLU A 278 -13.36 -38.69 -15.59
N SER A 279 -12.97 -38.33 -16.82
CA SER A 279 -13.87 -38.35 -17.97
C SER A 279 -14.38 -39.76 -18.29
N ALA A 280 -13.51 -40.76 -18.27
CA ALA A 280 -13.89 -42.16 -18.49
C ALA A 280 -14.84 -42.70 -17.39
N ALA A 281 -14.57 -42.39 -16.12
CA ALA A 281 -15.42 -42.82 -15.01
C ALA A 281 -16.79 -42.11 -15.01
N THR A 282 -16.84 -40.81 -15.31
CA THR A 282 -18.09 -40.06 -15.43
C THR A 282 -18.94 -40.53 -16.61
N GLU A 283 -18.33 -40.88 -17.73
CA GLU A 283 -19.04 -41.45 -18.89
C GLU A 283 -19.68 -42.80 -18.53
N TRP A 284 -18.93 -43.69 -17.88
CA TRP A 284 -19.46 -44.98 -17.46
C TRP A 284 -20.56 -44.85 -16.40
N ALA A 285 -20.43 -43.90 -15.47
CA ALA A 285 -21.49 -43.56 -14.51
C ALA A 285 -22.75 -43.05 -15.22
N ALA A 286 -22.61 -42.17 -16.21
CA ALA A 286 -23.73 -41.64 -16.98
C ALA A 286 -24.44 -42.74 -17.78
N TYR A 287 -23.68 -43.66 -18.37
CA TYR A 287 -24.23 -44.79 -19.12
C TYR A 287 -25.03 -45.75 -18.22
N THR A 288 -24.43 -46.18 -17.11
CA THR A 288 -25.10 -47.09 -16.16
C THR A 288 -26.30 -46.45 -15.48
N ASN A 289 -26.28 -45.14 -15.23
CA ASN A 289 -27.40 -44.40 -14.63
C ASN A 289 -28.60 -44.32 -15.60
N LYS A 290 -28.36 -44.12 -16.89
CA LYS A 290 -29.43 -44.18 -17.92
C LYS A 290 -30.11 -45.53 -17.95
N ILE A 291 -29.36 -46.63 -17.85
CA ILE A 291 -29.91 -47.99 -17.80
C ILE A 291 -30.74 -48.19 -16.53
N ALA A 292 -30.22 -47.81 -15.36
CA ALA A 292 -30.96 -47.91 -14.10
C ALA A 292 -32.26 -47.11 -14.12
N ALA A 293 -32.22 -45.87 -14.64
CA ALA A 293 -33.40 -45.02 -14.77
C ALA A 293 -34.47 -45.64 -15.67
N GLY A 294 -34.07 -46.25 -16.80
CA GLY A 294 -34.99 -46.96 -17.68
C GLY A 294 -35.67 -48.17 -17.00
N ILE A 295 -34.92 -48.93 -16.19
CA ILE A 295 -35.48 -50.06 -15.43
C ILE A 295 -36.45 -49.56 -14.34
N GLN A 296 -36.12 -48.47 -13.65
CA GLN A 296 -37.00 -47.87 -12.62
C GLN A 296 -38.29 -47.33 -13.21
N GLN A 297 -38.24 -46.70 -14.38
CA GLN A 297 -39.44 -46.22 -15.08
C GLN A 297 -40.36 -47.37 -15.47
N ASN A 298 -39.81 -48.44 -16.04
CA ASN A 298 -40.59 -49.63 -16.41
C ASN A 298 -41.15 -50.35 -15.18
N ALA A 299 -40.39 -50.44 -14.09
CA ALA A 299 -40.86 -51.01 -12.82
C ALA A 299 -41.97 -50.15 -12.18
N GLY A 300 -41.84 -48.82 -12.22
CA GLY A 300 -42.86 -47.88 -11.73
C GLY A 300 -44.19 -48.04 -12.45
N LEU A 301 -44.17 -48.28 -13.77
CA LEU A 301 -45.38 -48.58 -14.55
C LEU A 301 -46.04 -49.91 -14.13
N LEU A 302 -45.25 -50.92 -13.77
CA LEU A 302 -45.80 -52.22 -13.33
C LEU A 302 -46.40 -52.16 -11.91
N MET A 303 -45.94 -51.22 -11.06
CA MET A 303 -46.51 -51.00 -9.72
C MET A 303 -47.87 -50.32 -9.73
N THR A 304 -48.29 -49.68 -10.82
CA THR A 304 -49.61 -49.02 -10.90
C THR A 304 -50.73 -49.99 -11.26
N LEU A 305 -50.40 -51.24 -11.61
CA LEU A 305 -51.38 -52.30 -11.85
C LEU A 305 -52.00 -52.77 -10.52
N PRO A 306 -53.34 -52.93 -10.43
CA PRO A 306 -54.00 -53.36 -9.19
C PRO A 306 -53.67 -54.83 -8.86
N SER A 307 -53.41 -55.14 -7.59
CA SER A 307 -53.25 -56.52 -7.13
C SER A 307 -54.60 -57.16 -6.81
N LEU A 308 -54.78 -58.41 -7.24
CA LEU A 308 -55.99 -59.20 -6.99
C LEU A 308 -55.74 -60.11 -5.78
N ALA A 309 -56.42 -59.83 -4.67
CA ALA A 309 -56.37 -60.62 -3.44
C ALA A 309 -57.68 -61.38 -3.23
N LEU A 310 -57.62 -62.70 -3.24
CA LEU A 310 -58.72 -63.58 -2.84
C LEU A 310 -58.47 -64.07 -1.41
N GLN A 311 -59.27 -63.56 -0.46
CA GLN A 311 -59.24 -63.98 0.93
C GLN A 311 -60.44 -64.88 1.23
N ALA A 312 -60.19 -66.14 1.54
CA ALA A 312 -61.20 -67.09 2.01
C ALA A 312 -60.96 -67.39 3.49
N GLN A 313 -61.86 -66.95 4.36
CA GLN A 313 -61.78 -67.18 5.80
C GLN A 313 -63.05 -67.90 6.26
N LEU A 314 -62.94 -69.19 6.59
CA LEU A 314 -64.00 -69.96 7.24
C LEU A 314 -63.57 -70.16 8.69
N MET A 315 -64.19 -69.45 9.63
CA MET A 315 -64.00 -69.66 11.08
C MET A 315 -62.55 -69.47 11.59
N GLY A 316 -61.97 -68.29 11.32
CA GLY A 316 -60.80 -67.80 12.07
C GLY A 316 -59.40 -68.25 11.60
N VAL A 317 -59.29 -69.18 10.64
CA VAL A 317 -58.03 -69.48 9.94
C VAL A 317 -58.33 -69.59 8.45
N GLY A 318 -57.62 -68.83 7.61
CA GLY A 318 -57.88 -68.75 6.17
C GLY A 318 -56.62 -68.67 5.33
N ILE A 319 -56.73 -69.12 4.08
CA ILE A 319 -55.69 -68.97 3.05
C ILE A 319 -56.02 -67.77 2.17
N SER A 320 -55.03 -66.92 1.91
CA SER A 320 -55.14 -65.82 0.96
C SER A 320 -54.21 -66.07 -0.22
N MET A 321 -54.76 -66.06 -1.44
CA MET A 321 -53.97 -66.08 -2.66
C MET A 321 -53.97 -64.66 -3.26
N GLN A 322 -52.79 -64.10 -3.46
CA GLN A 322 -52.62 -62.79 -4.11
C GLN A 322 -51.78 -62.97 -5.38
N MET A 323 -52.32 -62.60 -6.55
CA MET A 323 -51.51 -62.41 -7.77
C MET A 323 -51.15 -60.93 -7.85
N ASP A 324 -49.87 -60.62 -7.71
CA ASP A 324 -49.39 -59.24 -7.55
C ASP A 324 -48.24 -58.91 -8.52
N ALA A 325 -48.49 -57.99 -9.45
CA ALA A 325 -47.47 -57.43 -10.33
C ALA A 325 -46.39 -56.65 -9.54
N SER A 326 -46.67 -56.29 -8.29
CA SER A 326 -45.70 -55.61 -7.42
C SER A 326 -44.49 -56.47 -7.08
N ILE A 327 -44.58 -57.81 -7.12
CA ILE A 327 -43.42 -58.69 -6.82
C ILE A 327 -42.37 -58.59 -7.95
N ILE A 328 -42.81 -58.62 -9.20
CA ILE A 328 -41.94 -58.47 -10.38
C ILE A 328 -41.37 -57.05 -10.42
N ALA A 329 -42.18 -56.04 -10.13
CA ALA A 329 -41.73 -54.66 -10.07
C ALA A 329 -40.71 -54.42 -8.94
N LYS A 330 -40.91 -54.99 -7.75
CA LYS A 330 -39.93 -54.96 -6.65
C LYS A 330 -38.61 -55.62 -7.04
N ALA A 331 -38.64 -56.75 -7.75
CA ALA A 331 -37.43 -57.40 -8.25
C ALA A 331 -36.67 -56.53 -9.27
N LEU A 332 -37.39 -55.85 -10.17
CA LEU A 332 -36.80 -54.88 -11.11
C LEU A 332 -36.19 -53.66 -10.40
N LEU A 333 -36.85 -53.13 -9.36
CA LEU A 333 -36.30 -52.05 -8.54
C LEU A 333 -35.05 -52.48 -7.77
N VAL A 334 -35.02 -53.70 -7.24
CA VAL A 334 -33.81 -54.27 -6.61
C VAL A 334 -32.68 -54.38 -7.64
N GLY A 335 -32.95 -54.89 -8.85
CA GLY A 335 -31.97 -54.92 -9.94
C GLY A 335 -31.46 -53.53 -10.33
N ALA A 336 -32.35 -52.54 -10.43
CA ALA A 336 -31.96 -51.16 -10.68
C ALA A 336 -31.14 -50.57 -9.53
N SER A 337 -31.44 -50.92 -8.26
CA SER A 337 -30.66 -50.47 -7.11
C SER A 337 -29.23 -51.01 -7.10
N VAL A 338 -29.00 -52.22 -7.61
CA VAL A 338 -27.64 -52.79 -7.78
C VAL A 338 -26.87 -52.03 -8.86
N ILE A 339 -27.53 -51.69 -9.98
CA ILE A 339 -26.92 -50.87 -11.03
C ILE A 339 -26.64 -49.45 -10.50
N GLN A 340 -27.54 -48.89 -9.69
CA GLN A 340 -27.30 -47.61 -9.02
C GLN A 340 -26.12 -47.68 -8.04
N ALA A 341 -25.94 -48.77 -7.30
CA ALA A 341 -24.75 -48.95 -6.47
C ALA A 341 -23.45 -48.94 -7.31
N ALA A 342 -23.47 -49.52 -8.51
CA ALA A 342 -22.36 -49.43 -9.45
C ALA A 342 -22.16 -48.00 -10.02
N THR A 343 -23.23 -47.27 -10.29
CA THR A 343 -23.15 -45.84 -10.69
C THR A 343 -22.51 -45.00 -9.60
N GLN A 344 -22.87 -45.24 -8.34
CA GLN A 344 -22.32 -44.53 -7.19
C GLN A 344 -20.82 -44.80 -7.04
N ALA A 345 -20.40 -46.06 -7.22
CA ALA A 345 -18.98 -46.43 -7.17
C ALA A 345 -18.12 -45.73 -8.23
N SER A 346 -18.64 -45.54 -9.45
CA SER A 346 -17.91 -44.78 -10.48
C SER A 346 -17.97 -43.29 -10.32
N THR A 347 -19.08 -42.73 -9.84
CA THR A 347 -19.11 -41.31 -9.46
C THR A 347 -18.10 -41.03 -8.36
N ASP A 348 -17.90 -41.95 -7.42
CA ASP A 348 -16.89 -41.83 -6.38
C ASP A 348 -15.47 -41.87 -6.96
N MET A 349 -15.18 -42.81 -7.86
CA MET A 349 -13.88 -42.87 -8.54
C MET A 349 -13.60 -41.60 -9.36
N ALA A 350 -14.60 -41.10 -10.11
CA ALA A 350 -14.50 -39.84 -10.83
C ALA A 350 -14.20 -38.67 -9.89
N SER A 351 -14.89 -38.58 -8.75
CA SER A 351 -14.67 -37.52 -7.77
C SER A 351 -13.27 -37.55 -7.15
N ARG A 352 -12.69 -38.74 -6.98
CA ARG A 352 -11.30 -38.91 -6.49
C ARG A 352 -10.30 -38.47 -7.55
N ALA A 353 -10.46 -38.92 -8.79
CA ALA A 353 -9.61 -38.52 -9.92
C ALA A 353 -9.65 -37.00 -10.15
N ALA A 354 -10.82 -36.38 -10.05
CA ALA A 354 -11.00 -34.93 -10.14
C ALA A 354 -10.20 -34.19 -9.06
N ARG A 355 -10.26 -34.67 -7.80
CA ARG A 355 -9.51 -34.08 -6.67
C ARG A 355 -8.01 -34.23 -6.88
N GLU A 356 -7.55 -35.40 -7.30
CA GLU A 356 -6.12 -35.63 -7.59
C GLU A 356 -5.63 -34.73 -8.73
N GLY A 357 -6.40 -34.61 -9.82
CA GLY A 357 -6.08 -33.71 -10.93
C GLY A 357 -6.00 -32.24 -10.49
N GLN A 358 -6.92 -31.78 -9.64
CA GLN A 358 -6.86 -30.42 -9.07
C GLN A 358 -5.60 -30.20 -8.21
N LEU A 359 -5.23 -31.15 -7.35
CA LEU A 359 -4.03 -31.04 -6.51
C LEU A 359 -2.73 -31.04 -7.34
N VAL A 360 -2.67 -31.85 -8.39
CA VAL A 360 -1.52 -31.87 -9.32
C VAL A 360 -1.39 -30.54 -10.05
N ARG A 361 -2.50 -29.97 -10.54
CA ARG A 361 -2.49 -28.63 -11.16
C ARG A 361 -2.07 -27.55 -10.17
N GLN A 362 -2.57 -27.59 -8.94
CA GLN A 362 -2.15 -26.65 -7.89
C GLN A 362 -0.65 -26.73 -7.60
N LEU A 363 -0.07 -27.94 -7.51
CA LEU A 363 1.37 -28.13 -7.34
C LEU A 363 2.16 -27.61 -8.54
N GLN A 364 1.66 -27.83 -9.77
CA GLN A 364 2.29 -27.30 -10.98
C GLN A 364 2.27 -25.78 -11.03
N GLU A 365 1.14 -25.15 -10.67
CA GLU A 365 1.02 -23.68 -10.57
C GLU A 365 2.02 -23.11 -9.56
N GLN A 366 2.15 -23.74 -8.38
CA GLN A 366 3.11 -23.34 -7.35
C GLN A 366 4.56 -23.44 -7.87
N ARG A 367 4.92 -24.53 -8.55
CA ARG A 367 6.25 -24.70 -9.16
C ARG A 367 6.51 -23.67 -10.28
N MET A 368 5.49 -23.36 -11.08
CA MET A 368 5.58 -22.32 -12.11
C MET A 368 5.77 -20.92 -11.52
N CYS A 369 5.12 -20.60 -10.40
CA CYS A 369 5.33 -19.34 -9.67
C CYS A 369 6.77 -19.16 -9.20
N ILE A 370 7.48 -20.25 -8.89
CA ILE A 370 8.91 -20.21 -8.50
C ILE A 370 9.81 -19.90 -9.71
N LEU A 371 9.49 -20.40 -10.90
CA LEU A 371 10.33 -20.28 -12.10
C LEU A 371 10.08 -19.01 -12.94
N LEU A 372 8.90 -18.41 -12.82
CA LEU A 372 8.50 -17.17 -13.50
C LEU A 372 9.50 -16.00 -13.38
N PRO A 373 10.16 -15.75 -12.23
CA PRO A 373 11.16 -14.69 -12.10
C PRO A 373 12.38 -14.84 -13.02
N ARG A 374 12.65 -16.05 -13.55
CA ARG A 374 13.80 -16.35 -14.42
C ARG A 374 13.50 -16.17 -15.90
N LEU A 375 12.26 -16.39 -16.33
CA LEU A 375 11.93 -16.28 -17.74
C LEU A 375 12.17 -14.82 -18.18
N PRO A 376 12.97 -14.58 -19.24
CA PRO A 376 13.15 -13.23 -19.74
C PRO A 376 11.75 -12.69 -20.03
N ARG A 377 11.36 -11.61 -19.32
CA ARG A 377 10.07 -10.95 -19.54
C ARG A 377 10.00 -10.59 -21.01
N ARG A 378 9.32 -11.42 -21.81
CA ARG A 378 8.87 -11.01 -23.14
C ARG A 378 7.89 -9.86 -22.89
N PRO A 379 8.12 -8.67 -23.44
CA PRO A 379 7.16 -7.58 -23.29
C PRO A 379 5.85 -8.04 -23.95
N GLY A 380 4.80 -8.30 -23.15
CA GLY A 380 3.47 -8.59 -23.67
C GLY A 380 2.68 -9.73 -23.03
N ILE A 381 3.20 -10.46 -22.03
CA ILE A 381 2.39 -11.44 -21.28
C ILE A 381 2.32 -10.99 -19.82
N ALA A 382 1.28 -10.20 -19.53
CA ALA A 382 0.83 -9.96 -18.17
C ALA A 382 0.00 -11.16 -17.74
N CYS A 383 0.40 -11.82 -16.64
CA CYS A 383 -0.51 -12.59 -15.80
C CYS A 383 -0.82 -11.75 -14.57
#